data_AF-A0A527J3M4-F1
#
_entry.id   AF-A0A527J3M4-F1
#
_cell.length_a   1.000
_cell.length_b   1.000
_cell.length_c   1.000
_cell.angle_alpha   90.00
_cell.angle_beta   90.00
_cell.angle_gamma   90.00
#
_symmetry.space_group_name_H-M   'P 1'
#
loop_
_entity.id
_entity.type
_entity.pdbx_description
1 polymer ?
#
loop_
_entity_poly.entity_id
_entity_poly.type
_entity_poly.pdbx_seq_one_letter_code
_entity_poly.pdbx_strand_id
1 'polypeptide(L)'
;LELSGLIDQLPFEVEWANISGGPQTIEAFRANALDVGSVADIPPIHATWTGLKVKIIAAKFRKEPVAHPIYQLGIAPGVEVRTLADLRGKRIAFSPGQAQGALVLRVLQAASLEKEDVDLIELP
;
A
#
# COMPACT_ATOMS: atom_id res chain seq x y z
N LEU A 1 20.61 2.24 8.55
CA LEU A 1 21.57 1.52 9.41
C LEU A 1 23.00 1.82 8.97
N GLU A 2 23.29 1.70 7.67
CA GLU A 2 24.61 2.02 7.09
C GLU A 2 25.03 3.47 7.34
N LEU A 3 24.24 4.46 6.92
CA LEU A 3 24.58 5.88 7.07
C LEU A 3 24.80 6.34 8.52
N SER A 4 24.17 5.66 9.49
CA SER A 4 24.30 5.97 10.91
C SER A 4 25.41 5.19 11.60
N GLY A 5 26.10 4.25 10.91
CA GLY A 5 27.08 3.34 11.51
C GLY A 5 26.49 2.36 12.54
N LEU A 6 25.16 2.23 12.59
CA LEU A 6 24.50 1.33 13.54
C LEU A 6 24.50 -0.13 13.05
N ILE A 7 24.77 -0.34 11.75
CA ILE A 7 24.81 -1.69 11.17
C ILE A 7 25.94 -2.52 11.78
N ASP A 8 27.08 -1.90 12.08
CA ASP A 8 28.26 -2.55 12.66
C ASP A 8 28.10 -2.92 14.14
N GLN A 9 27.03 -2.45 14.79
CA GLN A 9 26.74 -2.71 16.20
C GLN A 9 25.75 -3.86 16.39
N LEU A 10 25.21 -4.42 15.30
CA LEU A 10 24.23 -5.51 15.37
C LEU A 10 24.94 -6.85 15.62
N PRO A 11 24.35 -7.76 16.41
CA PRO A 11 24.92 -9.08 16.68
C PRO A 11 24.66 -10.09 15.55
N PHE A 12 24.24 -9.62 14.38
CA PHE A 12 23.91 -10.42 13.20
C PHE A 12 24.23 -9.63 11.93
N GLU A 13 24.41 -10.35 10.83
CA GLU A 13 24.65 -9.76 9.52
C GLU A 13 23.32 -9.34 8.87
N VAL A 14 23.33 -8.24 8.13
CA VAL A 14 22.14 -7.70 7.46
C VAL A 14 22.33 -7.81 5.96
N GLU A 15 21.43 -8.56 5.30
CA GLU A 15 21.31 -8.60 3.85
C GLU A 15 20.08 -7.81 3.40
N TRP A 16 20.27 -6.88 2.47
CA TRP A 16 19.17 -6.05 1.96
C TRP A 16 18.60 -6.63 0.66
N ALA A 17 17.32 -6.98 0.69
CA ALA A 17 16.56 -7.37 -0.49
C ALA A 17 15.67 -6.22 -0.98
N ASN A 18 15.78 -5.86 -2.26
CA ASN A 18 14.85 -4.95 -2.91
C ASN A 18 13.66 -5.74 -3.47
N ILE A 19 12.53 -5.70 -2.74
CA ILE A 19 11.30 -6.40 -3.10
C ILE A 19 10.24 -5.38 -3.48
N SER A 20 9.60 -5.55 -4.63
CA SER A 20 8.65 -4.57 -5.17
C SER A 20 7.24 -4.82 -4.62
N GLY A 21 6.89 -4.06 -3.59
CA GLY A 21 5.51 -3.93 -3.10
C GLY A 21 5.04 -5.04 -2.15
N GLY A 22 3.79 -4.90 -1.71
CA GLY A 22 3.17 -5.77 -0.71
C GLY A 22 3.09 -7.25 -1.11
N PRO A 23 2.53 -7.60 -2.29
CA PRO A 23 2.35 -8.99 -2.70
C PRO A 23 3.66 -9.78 -2.73
N GLN A 24 4.71 -9.23 -3.36
CA GLN A 24 6.02 -9.89 -3.42
C GLN A 24 6.65 -10.04 -2.03
N THR A 25 6.43 -9.09 -1.12
CA THR A 25 6.89 -9.19 0.26
C THR A 25 6.22 -10.37 0.98
N ILE A 26 4.92 -10.57 0.78
CA ILE A 26 4.17 -11.70 1.36
C ILE A 26 4.68 -13.03 0.80
N GLU A 27 4.93 -13.11 -0.50
CA GLU A 27 5.52 -14.32 -1.12
C GLU A 27 6.93 -14.62 -0.59
N ALA A 28 7.77 -13.60 -0.39
CA ALA A 28 9.09 -13.77 0.20
C ALA A 28 9.02 -14.35 1.63
N PHE A 29 8.08 -13.85 2.46
CA PHE A 29 7.83 -14.45 3.77
C PHE A 29 7.33 -15.90 3.66
N ARG A 30 6.43 -16.21 2.72
CA ARG A 30 5.96 -17.60 2.48
C ARG A 30 7.10 -18.53 2.08
N ALA A 31 8.06 -18.03 1.31
CA ALA A 31 9.23 -18.78 0.87
C ALA A 31 10.33 -18.90 1.94
N ASN A 32 10.16 -18.31 3.13
CA ASN A 32 11.22 -18.13 4.14
C ASN A 32 12.46 -17.40 3.59
N ALA A 33 12.27 -16.48 2.64
CA ALA A 33 13.32 -15.67 2.04
C ALA A 33 13.49 -14.29 2.69
N LEU A 34 12.66 -13.97 3.69
CA LEU A 34 12.66 -12.67 4.37
C LEU A 34 12.34 -12.84 5.85
N ASP A 35 13.17 -12.24 6.71
CA ASP A 35 12.94 -12.20 8.17
C ASP A 35 12.14 -10.95 8.60
N VAL A 36 12.40 -9.81 7.97
CA VAL A 36 11.77 -8.52 8.29
C VAL A 36 11.50 -7.74 7.00
N GLY A 37 10.27 -7.21 6.85
CA GLY A 37 9.87 -6.39 5.72
C GLY A 37 9.28 -5.05 6.16
N SER A 38 9.49 -4.01 5.36
CA SER A 38 8.84 -2.70 5.54
C SER A 38 7.82 -2.47 4.43
N VAL A 39 6.55 -2.44 4.80
CA VAL A 39 5.42 -2.31 3.88
C VAL A 39 4.36 -1.38 4.49
N ALA A 40 3.39 -0.98 3.68
CA ALA A 40 2.21 -0.26 4.17
C ALA A 40 1.36 -1.15 5.11
N ASP A 41 0.25 -0.59 5.61
CA ASP A 41 -0.68 -1.25 6.52
C ASP A 41 -1.43 -2.44 5.92
N ILE A 42 -1.81 -2.37 4.63
CA ILE A 42 -2.63 -3.42 3.99
C ILE A 42 -1.91 -4.78 3.85
N PRO A 43 -0.64 -4.86 3.40
CA PRO A 43 0.04 -6.16 3.24
C PRO A 43 0.12 -7.03 4.50
N PRO A 44 0.52 -6.54 5.70
CA PRO A 44 0.57 -7.39 6.90
C PRO A 44 -0.83 -7.82 7.38
N ILE A 45 -1.88 -7.00 7.14
CA ILE A 45 -3.27 -7.40 7.40
C ILE A 45 -3.65 -8.55 6.46
N HIS A 46 -3.34 -8.43 5.17
CA HIS A 46 -3.62 -9.48 4.18
C HIS A 46 -2.84 -10.77 4.45
N ALA A 47 -1.56 -10.66 4.83
CA ALA A 47 -0.73 -11.79 5.24
C ALA A 47 -1.38 -12.55 6.41
N THR A 48 -1.81 -11.83 7.44
CA THR A 48 -2.51 -12.41 8.60
C THR A 48 -3.83 -13.09 8.18
N TRP A 49 -4.63 -12.42 7.34
CA TRP A 49 -5.90 -12.96 6.82
C TRP A 49 -5.71 -14.27 6.04
N THR A 50 -4.64 -14.37 5.25
CA THR A 50 -4.31 -15.57 4.48
C THR A 50 -3.61 -16.67 5.31
N GLY A 51 -3.49 -16.50 6.62
CA GLY A 51 -2.93 -17.50 7.54
C GLY A 51 -1.40 -17.51 7.62
N LEU A 52 -0.72 -16.51 7.06
CA LEU A 52 0.73 -16.39 7.18
C LEU A 52 1.10 -15.98 8.61
N LYS A 53 2.04 -16.69 9.23
CA LYS A 53 2.48 -16.44 10.62
C LYS A 53 3.45 -15.26 10.71
N VAL A 54 2.94 -14.06 10.45
CA VAL A 54 3.69 -12.79 10.60
C VAL A 54 3.26 -12.03 11.85
N LYS A 55 4.11 -11.10 12.31
CA LYS A 55 3.80 -10.15 13.38
C LYS A 55 4.20 -8.74 12.97
N ILE A 56 3.36 -7.76 13.28
CA ILE A 56 3.74 -6.35 13.17
C ILE A 56 4.56 -5.99 14.40
N ILE A 57 5.86 -5.78 14.23
CA ILE A 57 6.80 -5.48 15.33
C ILE A 57 7.13 -3.99 15.46
N ALA A 58 6.84 -3.20 14.44
CA ALA A 58 7.06 -1.76 14.42
C ALA A 58 6.04 -1.08 13.49
N ALA A 59 5.68 0.15 13.81
CA ALA A 59 4.87 1.01 12.97
C ALA A 59 5.48 2.41 12.92
N LYS A 60 5.47 3.02 11.74
CA LYS A 60 5.90 4.40 11.52
C LYS A 60 4.73 5.20 10.95
N PHE A 61 4.49 6.36 11.55
CA PHE A 61 3.45 7.28 11.11
C PHE A 61 4.09 8.53 10.49
N ARG A 62 3.40 9.12 9.51
CA ARG A 62 3.80 10.44 9.02
C ARG A 62 3.36 11.50 10.02
N LYS A 63 4.21 12.51 10.20
CA LYS A 63 3.82 13.74 10.88
C LYS A 63 2.79 14.46 9.99
N GLU A 64 1.68 14.88 10.59
CA GLU A 64 0.61 15.64 9.91
C GLU A 64 0.13 14.96 8.61
N PRO A 65 -0.39 13.71 8.68
CA PRO A 65 -0.67 12.90 7.49
C PRO A 65 -1.72 13.49 6.56
N VAL A 66 -2.61 14.35 7.07
CA VAL A 66 -3.61 15.08 6.26
C VAL A 66 -2.95 16.17 5.43
N ALA A 67 -1.96 16.88 5.99
CA ALA A 67 -1.20 17.91 5.27
C ALA A 67 -0.17 17.30 4.30
N HIS A 68 0.30 16.08 4.58
CA HIS A 68 1.33 15.39 3.81
C HIS A 68 0.91 13.97 3.40
N PRO A 69 -0.13 13.84 2.55
CA PRO A 69 -0.68 12.54 2.18
C PRO A 69 0.34 11.70 1.39
N ILE A 70 0.25 10.38 1.53
CA ILE A 70 1.07 9.42 0.76
C ILE A 70 0.53 9.28 -0.66
N TYR A 71 -0.78 9.36 -0.80
CA TYR A 71 -1.50 9.10 -2.04
C TYR A 71 -2.32 10.31 -2.44
N GLN A 72 -2.39 10.55 -3.74
CA GLN A 72 -3.25 11.53 -4.36
C GLN A 72 -3.89 10.90 -5.59
N LEU A 73 -5.10 11.34 -5.94
CA LEU A 73 -5.74 10.94 -7.19
C LEU A 73 -5.14 11.77 -8.33
N GLY A 74 -4.58 11.09 -9.33
CA GLY A 74 -4.21 11.70 -10.59
C GLY A 74 -5.37 11.65 -11.57
N ILE A 75 -5.57 12.72 -12.34
CA ILE A 75 -6.58 12.80 -13.40
C ILE A 75 -5.86 12.71 -14.74
N ALA A 76 -6.35 11.84 -15.63
CA ALA A 76 -5.80 11.71 -16.97
C ALA A 76 -6.01 13.00 -17.80
N PRO A 77 -5.09 13.36 -18.70
CA PRO A 77 -5.27 14.53 -19.57
C PRO A 77 -6.60 14.51 -20.32
N GLY A 78 -7.28 15.65 -20.36
CA GLY A 78 -8.58 15.81 -21.03
C GLY A 78 -9.78 15.23 -20.27
N VAL A 79 -9.58 14.62 -19.10
CA VAL A 79 -10.67 14.20 -18.21
C VAL A 79 -10.94 15.30 -17.19
N GLU A 80 -12.20 15.69 -17.03
CA GLU A 80 -12.62 16.61 -15.97
C GLU A 80 -13.17 15.83 -14.76
N VAL A 81 -12.55 16.05 -13.60
CA VAL A 81 -13.01 15.62 -12.27
C VAL A 81 -12.70 16.77 -11.31
N ARG A 82 -13.74 17.41 -10.76
CA ARG A 82 -13.59 18.55 -9.82
C ARG A 82 -13.98 18.17 -8.39
N THR A 83 -14.88 17.22 -8.26
CA THR A 83 -15.38 16.69 -7.00
C THR A 83 -15.31 15.16 -7.00
N LEU A 84 -15.40 14.54 -5.83
CA LEU A 84 -15.43 13.08 -5.75
C LEU A 84 -16.67 12.47 -6.41
N ALA A 85 -17.79 13.21 -6.49
CA ALA A 85 -19.01 12.76 -7.16
C ALA A 85 -18.80 12.58 -8.68
N ASP A 86 -17.89 13.34 -9.27
CA ASP A 86 -17.56 13.27 -10.71
C ASP A 86 -16.86 11.96 -11.09
N LEU A 87 -16.47 11.13 -10.10
CA LEU A 87 -15.92 9.80 -10.33
C LEU A 87 -16.96 8.83 -10.89
N ARG A 88 -18.26 9.09 -10.74
CA ARG A 88 -19.33 8.26 -11.29
C ARG A 88 -19.15 8.06 -12.80
N GLY A 89 -19.14 6.81 -13.24
CA GLY A 89 -18.92 6.39 -14.62
C GLY A 89 -17.48 6.56 -15.12
N LYS A 90 -16.52 6.95 -14.28
CA LYS A 90 -15.10 7.07 -14.67
C LYS A 90 -14.37 5.75 -14.46
N ARG A 91 -13.28 5.61 -15.21
CA ARG A 91 -12.31 4.52 -15.06
C ARG A 91 -11.31 4.90 -13.98
N ILE A 92 -11.10 4.04 -12.99
CA ILE A 92 -10.18 4.29 -11.88
C ILE A 92 -9.16 3.16 -11.81
N ALA A 93 -7.90 3.48 -12.10
CA ALA A 93 -6.80 2.52 -12.04
C ALA A 93 -6.23 2.40 -10.61
N PHE A 94 -5.99 1.18 -10.14
CA PHE A 94 -5.45 0.94 -8.80
C PHE A 94 -4.72 -0.41 -8.71
N SER A 95 -3.81 -0.57 -7.74
CA SER A 95 -3.21 -1.88 -7.45
C SER A 95 -4.04 -2.66 -6.42
N PRO A 96 -4.64 -3.80 -6.79
CA PRO A 96 -5.42 -4.63 -5.86
C PRO A 96 -4.53 -5.24 -4.76
N GLY A 97 -5.10 -5.50 -3.59
CA GLY A 97 -4.36 -6.07 -2.45
C GLY A 97 -3.32 -5.14 -1.80
N GLN A 98 -3.23 -3.87 -2.25
CA GLN A 98 -2.35 -2.85 -1.70
C GLN A 98 -3.14 -1.69 -1.06
N ALA A 99 -2.44 -0.74 -0.46
CA ALA A 99 -3.03 0.46 0.14
C ALA A 99 -3.91 1.26 -0.83
N GLN A 100 -3.58 1.23 -2.13
CA GLN A 100 -4.36 1.90 -3.18
C GLN A 100 -5.78 1.31 -3.32
N GLY A 101 -5.94 -0.01 -3.22
CA GLY A 101 -7.28 -0.64 -3.24
C GLY A 101 -8.14 -0.17 -2.08
N ALA A 102 -7.60 -0.16 -0.87
CA ALA A 102 -8.33 0.34 0.30
C ALA A 102 -8.62 1.85 0.20
N LEU A 103 -7.74 2.63 -0.43
CA LEU A 103 -7.95 4.05 -0.67
C LEU A 103 -9.11 4.30 -1.64
N VAL A 104 -9.16 3.60 -2.78
CA VAL A 104 -10.23 3.76 -3.77
C VAL A 104 -11.59 3.48 -3.14
N LEU A 105 -11.71 2.41 -2.36
CA LEU A 105 -12.98 2.08 -1.68
C LEU A 105 -13.42 3.18 -0.69
N ARG A 106 -12.48 3.77 0.06
CA ARG A 106 -12.77 4.88 0.97
C ARG A 106 -13.15 6.17 0.23
N VAL A 107 -12.54 6.42 -0.92
CA VAL A 107 -12.88 7.55 -1.78
C VAL A 107 -14.31 7.41 -2.33
N LEU A 108 -14.67 6.24 -2.85
CA LEU A 108 -16.04 5.97 -3.33
C LEU A 108 -17.05 6.13 -2.19
N GLN A 109 -16.76 5.57 -1.02
CA GLN A 109 -17.61 5.74 0.17
C GLN A 109 -17.80 7.21 0.55
N ALA A 110 -16.73 8.00 0.56
CA ALA A 110 -16.79 9.44 0.85
C ALA A 110 -17.57 10.23 -0.21
N ALA A 111 -17.65 9.71 -1.44
CA ALA A 111 -18.46 10.25 -2.54
C ALA A 111 -19.91 9.74 -2.55
N SER A 112 -20.28 8.86 -1.60
CA SER A 112 -21.54 8.12 -1.63
C SER A 112 -21.74 7.34 -2.94
N LEU A 113 -20.66 6.75 -3.46
CA LEU A 113 -20.63 5.89 -4.63
C LEU A 113 -20.36 4.43 -4.21
N GLU A 114 -20.94 3.50 -4.96
CA GLU A 114 -20.64 2.07 -4.87
C GLU A 114 -19.63 1.66 -5.94
N LYS A 115 -19.15 0.41 -5.92
CA LYS A 115 -18.15 -0.06 -6.90
C LYS A 115 -18.73 -0.10 -8.30
N GLU A 116 -20.02 -0.39 -8.40
CA GLU A 116 -20.81 -0.52 -9.61
C GLU A 116 -21.06 0.84 -10.28
N ASP A 117 -20.84 1.94 -9.54
CA ASP A 117 -20.96 3.30 -10.06
C ASP A 117 -19.73 3.72 -10.88
N VAL A 118 -18.65 2.93 -10.90
CA VAL A 118 -17.37 3.25 -11.57
C VAL A 118 -16.80 2.03 -12.30
N ASP A 119 -15.82 2.25 -13.18
CA ASP A 119 -15.08 1.16 -13.85
C ASP A 119 -13.70 1.00 -13.18
N LEU A 120 -13.59 0.03 -12.27
CA LEU A 120 -12.35 -0.25 -11.55
C LEU A 120 -11.38 -1.07 -12.40
N ILE A 121 -10.22 -0.49 -12.69
CA ILE A 121 -9.16 -1.12 -13.51
C ILE A 121 -8.02 -1.55 -12.60
N GLU A 122 -7.86 -2.86 -12.42
CA GLU A 122 -6.72 -3.42 -11.70
C GLU A 122 -5.43 -3.28 -12.53
N LEU A 123 -4.42 -2.65 -11.92
CA LEU A 123 -3.08 -2.57 -12.48
C LEU A 123 -2.27 -3.81 -12.06
N PRO A 124 -1.36 -4.28 -12.94
CA PRO A 124 -0.47 -5.39 -12.64
C PRO A 124 0.50 -5.08 -11.48
#